data_AF-A0A9P0NSF6-F1
#
_entry.id   AF-A0A9P0NSF6-F1
#
_cell.length_a   1.000
_cell.length_b   1.000
_cell.length_c   1.000
_cell.angle_alpha   90.00
_cell.angle_beta   90.00
_cell.angle_gamma   90.00
#
_symmetry.space_group_name_H-M   'P 1'
#
loop_
_entity.id
_entity.type
_entity.pdbx_description
1 polymer ?
#
loop_
_entity_poly.entity_id
_entity_poly.type
_entity_poly.pdbx_seq_one_letter_code
_entity_poly.pdbx_strand_id
1 'polypeptide(L)'
;MEFFGLTYYGFSDPIKDMIRDNYTEPKSPPKNILEVENKKGQDFFGRINELDCYIGYADGYAYRSFERLQKMKQKYVVKPIGPCDMYKYPGVCSMQYGWWNSDPTLKEDKWYLPREKHPMTTSEISRYINHCLSVDKGFKF
;
A
#
# COMPACT_ATOMS: atom_id res chain seq x y z
N MET A 1 -23.58 28.60 2.87
CA MET A 1 -24.15 28.33 1.54
C MET A 1 -23.08 27.61 0.73
N GLU A 2 -23.13 26.28 0.68
CA GLU A 2 -22.41 25.50 -0.34
C GLU A 2 -23.35 25.37 -1.53
N PHE A 3 -23.05 26.06 -2.63
CA PHE A 3 -23.73 25.88 -3.90
C PHE A 3 -22.71 25.16 -4.80
N PHE A 4 -22.79 23.83 -4.85
CA PHE A 4 -21.93 22.93 -5.65
C PHE A 4 -20.50 22.65 -5.14
N GLY A 5 -20.25 22.66 -3.82
CA GLY A 5 -18.95 22.22 -3.26
C GLY A 5 -17.75 23.16 -3.53
N LEU A 6 -17.99 24.26 -4.25
CA LEU A 6 -17.06 25.37 -4.39
C LEU A 6 -17.41 26.42 -3.32
N THR A 7 -16.60 26.48 -2.27
CA THR A 7 -16.64 27.62 -1.35
C THR A 7 -15.88 28.79 -1.98
N TYR A 8 -16.10 30.01 -1.49
CA TYR A 8 -15.35 31.20 -1.92
C TYR A 8 -13.82 31.04 -1.75
N TYR A 9 -13.38 30.04 -0.96
CA TYR A 9 -12.00 29.69 -0.66
C TYR A 9 -11.52 28.41 -1.37
N GLY A 10 -12.33 27.80 -2.25
CA GLY A 10 -11.99 26.58 -2.99
C GLY A 10 -12.78 25.34 -2.56
N PHE A 11 -12.22 24.16 -2.84
CA PHE A 11 -12.78 22.87 -2.44
C PHE A 11 -12.80 22.72 -0.92
N SER A 12 -13.93 22.31 -0.36
CA SER A 12 -14.08 22.13 1.08
C SER A 12 -13.23 20.97 1.63
N ASP A 13 -13.12 19.85 0.91
CA ASP A 13 -12.33 18.67 1.32
C ASP A 13 -11.66 17.96 0.11
N PRO A 14 -10.47 18.40 -0.33
CA PRO A 14 -9.84 17.87 -1.54
C PRO A 14 -9.53 16.36 -1.44
N ILE A 15 -9.25 15.83 -0.24
CA ILE A 15 -8.98 14.41 -0.03
C ILE A 15 -10.26 13.59 -0.22
N LYS A 16 -11.41 14.11 0.19
CA LYS A 16 -12.68 13.41 0.10
C LYS A 16 -13.14 13.30 -1.36
N ASP A 17 -12.92 14.35 -2.14
CA ASP A 17 -13.23 14.36 -3.58
C ASP A 17 -12.35 13.40 -4.38
N MET A 18 -11.12 13.17 -3.91
CA MET A 18 -10.22 12.19 -4.51
C MET A 18 -10.69 10.74 -4.32
N ILE A 19 -11.44 10.43 -3.26
CA ILE A 19 -11.81 9.04 -2.94
C ILE A 19 -12.83 8.52 -3.97
N ARG A 20 -12.67 7.27 -4.41
CA ARG A 20 -13.65 6.60 -5.28
C ARG A 20 -14.97 6.42 -4.55
N ASP A 21 -16.09 6.64 -5.24
CA ASP A 21 -17.42 6.49 -4.63
C ASP A 21 -17.70 5.04 -4.20
N ASN A 22 -17.09 4.08 -4.91
CA ASN A 22 -17.19 2.64 -4.62
C ASN A 22 -16.26 2.20 -3.47
N TYR A 23 -15.39 3.08 -2.99
CA TYR A 23 -14.45 2.76 -1.93
C TYR A 23 -15.04 3.11 -0.57
N THR A 24 -15.20 2.10 0.28
CA THR A 24 -15.64 2.29 1.68
C THR A 24 -14.56 1.80 2.62
N GLU A 25 -14.09 2.68 3.50
CA GLU A 25 -13.23 2.25 4.60
C GLU A 25 -14.03 1.40 5.60
N PRO A 26 -13.45 0.32 6.14
CA PRO A 26 -14.01 -0.44 7.23
C PRO A 26 -14.38 0.45 8.42
N LYS A 27 -15.52 0.12 9.02
CA LYS A 27 -16.07 0.84 10.18
C LYS A 27 -15.30 0.44 11.43
N SER A 28 -15.30 1.35 12.41
CA SER A 28 -14.65 1.14 13.71
C SER A 28 -15.02 -0.21 14.34
N PRO A 29 -14.07 -0.92 14.97
CA PRO A 29 -14.38 -2.08 15.76
C PRO A 29 -15.45 -1.74 16.82
N PRO A 30 -16.30 -2.69 17.15
CA PRO A 30 -17.32 -2.52 18.17
C PRO A 30 -16.67 -2.14 19.51
N LYS A 31 -17.27 -1.17 20.20
CA LYS A 31 -16.75 -0.69 21.50
C LYS A 31 -16.77 -1.79 22.56
N ASN A 32 -17.71 -2.74 22.43
CA ASN A 32 -17.86 -3.87 23.33
C ASN A 32 -17.45 -5.15 22.61
N ILE A 33 -16.33 -5.73 23.04
CA ILE A 33 -15.75 -6.98 22.50
C ILE A 33 -16.72 -8.16 22.68
N LEU A 34 -17.57 -8.10 23.70
CA LEU A 34 -18.57 -9.12 24.05
C LEU A 34 -19.83 -9.06 23.17
N GLU A 35 -20.08 -7.94 22.48
CA GLU A 35 -21.23 -7.77 21.58
C GLU A 35 -20.94 -8.26 20.16
N VAL A 36 -19.70 -8.67 19.87
CA VAL A 36 -19.36 -9.30 18.60
C VAL A 36 -19.97 -10.69 18.62
N GLU A 37 -21.19 -10.78 18.10
CA GLU A 37 -21.89 -12.05 17.94
C GLU A 37 -20.94 -13.09 17.36
N ASN A 38 -20.96 -14.28 17.95
CA ASN A 38 -20.21 -15.42 17.46
C ASN A 38 -20.72 -15.79 16.06
N LYS A 39 -20.22 -15.11 15.01
CA LYS A 39 -20.43 -15.51 13.63
C LYS A 39 -19.88 -16.93 13.51
N LYS A 40 -20.77 -17.90 13.32
CA LYS A 40 -20.42 -19.32 13.18
C LYS A 40 -19.51 -19.46 11.96
N GLY A 41 -18.30 -19.98 12.16
CA GLY A 41 -17.35 -20.31 11.08
C GLY A 41 -16.18 -19.34 10.88
N GLN A 42 -16.04 -18.26 11.66
CA GLN A 42 -14.82 -17.45 11.63
C GLN A 42 -13.76 -17.99 12.57
N ASP A 43 -12.55 -18.16 12.03
CA ASP A 43 -11.36 -18.56 12.77
C ASP A 43 -10.99 -17.51 13.83
N PHE A 44 -10.43 -17.94 14.96
CA PHE A 44 -10.09 -17.06 16.09
C PHE A 44 -9.17 -15.90 15.66
N PHE A 45 -8.22 -16.18 14.77
CA PHE A 45 -7.32 -15.18 14.19
C PHE A 45 -8.05 -14.14 13.33
N GLY A 46 -9.08 -14.55 12.57
CA GLY A 46 -9.90 -13.63 11.79
C GLY A 46 -10.64 -12.63 12.67
N ARG A 47 -11.15 -13.09 13.83
CA ARG A 47 -11.80 -12.23 14.82
C ARG A 47 -10.83 -11.28 15.50
N ILE A 48 -9.63 -11.74 15.86
CA ILE A 48 -8.60 -10.88 16.44
C ILE A 48 -8.21 -9.77 15.47
N ASN A 49 -8.09 -10.07 14.18
CA ASN A 49 -7.78 -9.05 13.17
C ASN A 49 -8.90 -7.99 13.04
N GLU A 50 -10.17 -8.37 13.23
CA GLU A 50 -11.31 -7.43 13.24
C GLU A 50 -11.37 -6.59 14.53
N LEU A 51 -11.00 -7.17 15.67
CA LEU A 51 -11.05 -6.51 16.99
C LEU A 51 -9.83 -5.65 17.28
N ASP A 52 -8.65 -6.14 16.93
CA ASP A 52 -7.37 -5.51 17.25
C ASP A 52 -6.70 -4.94 16.01
N CYS A 53 -6.82 -3.62 15.88
CA CYS A 53 -6.09 -2.83 14.90
C CYS A 53 -4.56 -2.98 15.01
N TYR A 54 -4.01 -3.44 16.14
CA TYR A 54 -2.56 -3.60 16.32
C TYR A 54 -2.00 -4.94 15.83
N ILE A 55 -2.87 -5.89 15.51
CA ILE A 55 -2.55 -7.21 14.93
C ILE A 55 -2.99 -7.24 13.45
N GLY A 56 -4.01 -6.45 13.11
CA GLY A 56 -4.52 -6.31 11.74
C GLY A 56 -3.82 -5.27 10.87
N TYR A 57 -4.49 -4.94 9.78
CA TYR A 57 -4.05 -4.02 8.74
C TYR A 57 -4.27 -2.54 9.10
N ALA A 58 -3.49 -1.63 8.49
CA ALA A 58 -3.71 -0.19 8.65
C ALA A 58 -4.95 0.25 7.88
N ASP A 59 -5.86 0.95 8.54
CA ASP A 59 -7.20 1.16 8.01
C ASP A 59 -7.86 2.50 8.41
N GLY A 60 -9.04 2.81 7.85
CA GLY A 60 -9.90 3.96 8.15
C GLY A 60 -10.05 4.30 9.62
N TYR A 61 -10.22 3.26 10.44
CA TYR A 61 -10.32 3.42 11.88
C TYR A 61 -9.03 3.95 12.53
N ALA A 62 -7.86 3.54 12.03
CA ALA A 62 -6.58 3.99 12.54
C ALA A 62 -6.33 5.46 12.20
N TYR A 63 -6.76 5.95 11.03
CA TYR A 63 -6.59 7.35 10.65
C TYR A 63 -7.31 8.34 11.57
N ARG A 64 -8.42 7.91 12.21
CA ARG A 64 -9.15 8.74 13.18
C ARG A 64 -8.42 8.90 14.52
N SER A 65 -7.36 8.13 14.78
CA SER A 65 -6.59 8.18 16.02
C SER A 65 -5.09 8.29 15.72
N PHE A 66 -4.51 9.45 16.00
CA PHE A 66 -3.10 9.72 15.77
C PHE A 66 -2.18 8.70 16.44
N GLU A 67 -2.45 8.37 17.70
CA GLU A 67 -1.65 7.40 18.47
C GLU A 67 -1.65 6.01 17.83
N ARG A 68 -2.79 5.55 17.31
CA ARG A 68 -2.90 4.26 16.64
C ARG A 68 -2.11 4.24 15.35
N LEU A 69 -2.28 5.28 14.54
CA LEU A 69 -1.54 5.43 13.29
C LEU A 69 -0.03 5.45 13.53
N GLN A 70 0.44 6.16 14.56
CA GLN A 70 1.85 6.19 14.94
C GLN A 70 2.38 4.81 15.33
N LYS A 71 1.64 4.06 16.14
CA LYS A 71 2.00 2.69 16.54
C LYS A 71 2.02 1.72 15.36
N MET A 72 1.05 1.81 14.44
CA MET A 72 1.04 1.00 13.21
C MET A 72 2.26 1.29 12.34
N LYS A 73 2.62 2.58 12.19
CA LYS A 73 3.82 2.99 11.45
C LYS A 73 5.10 2.42 12.08
N GLN A 74 5.21 2.43 13.40
CA GLN A 74 6.34 1.81 14.12
C GLN A 74 6.45 0.30 13.90
N LYS A 75 5.32 -0.38 13.70
CA LYS A 75 5.25 -1.80 13.40
C LYS A 75 5.36 -2.13 11.90
N TYR A 76 5.55 -1.13 11.04
CA TYR A 76 5.57 -1.29 9.58
C TYR A 76 4.30 -1.95 9.02
N VAL A 77 3.16 -1.75 9.68
CA VAL A 77 1.87 -2.22 9.17
C VAL A 77 1.44 -1.31 8.03
N VAL A 78 1.22 -1.91 6.85
CA VAL A 78 0.82 -1.18 5.63
C VAL A 78 -0.67 -1.39 5.38
N LYS A 79 -1.31 -0.38 4.76
CA LYS A 79 -2.69 -0.50 4.28
C LYS A 79 -2.73 -1.53 3.13
N PRO A 80 -3.69 -2.48 3.15
CA PRO A 80 -3.75 -3.56 2.17
C PRO A 80 -4.21 -3.06 0.80
N ILE A 81 -4.96 -1.96 0.79
CA ILE A 81 -5.46 -1.31 -0.42
C ILE A 81 -4.50 -0.20 -0.83
N GLY A 82 -4.09 -0.22 -2.10
CA GLY A 82 -3.21 0.78 -2.68
C GLY A 82 -3.95 2.08 -3.05
N PRO A 83 -3.20 3.16 -3.35
CA PRO A 83 -3.77 4.45 -3.75
C PRO A 83 -4.60 4.34 -5.05
N CYS A 84 -4.22 3.46 -5.98
CA CYS A 84 -4.90 3.28 -7.25
C CYS A 84 -6.32 2.72 -7.10
N ASP A 85 -6.56 1.92 -6.06
CA ASP A 85 -7.88 1.33 -5.78
C ASP A 85 -8.74 2.26 -4.93
N MET A 86 -8.11 3.09 -4.10
CA MET A 86 -8.77 4.01 -3.18
C MET A 86 -9.19 5.33 -3.84
N TYR A 87 -8.35 5.90 -4.69
CA TYR A 87 -8.55 7.24 -5.26
C TYR A 87 -8.99 7.18 -6.73
N LYS A 88 -9.69 8.23 -7.18
CA LYS A 88 -10.11 8.46 -8.57
C LYS A 88 -8.94 8.97 -9.42
N TYR A 89 -8.09 9.81 -8.83
CA TYR A 89 -6.94 10.44 -9.47
C TYR A 89 -5.81 10.68 -8.46
N PRO A 90 -4.54 10.83 -8.91
CA PRO A 90 -3.43 11.13 -8.02
C PRO A 90 -3.49 12.62 -7.64
N GLY A 91 -3.85 12.92 -6.38
CA GLY A 91 -3.93 14.30 -5.91
C GLY A 91 -2.58 14.90 -5.48
N VAL A 92 -1.54 14.09 -5.37
CA VAL A 92 -0.19 14.51 -4.96
C VAL A 92 0.84 13.96 -5.93
N CYS A 93 1.91 14.71 -6.19
CA CYS A 93 2.98 14.32 -7.12
C CYS A 93 3.62 12.96 -6.75
N SER A 94 3.71 12.62 -5.47
CA SER A 94 4.24 11.32 -5.02
C SER A 94 3.37 10.13 -5.45
N MET A 95 2.04 10.33 -5.57
CA MET A 95 1.12 9.29 -6.04
C MET A 95 1.23 9.07 -7.55
N GLN A 96 1.61 10.10 -8.30
CA GLN A 96 1.66 10.07 -9.76
C GLN A 96 2.64 9.04 -10.31
N TYR A 97 3.79 8.83 -9.64
CA TYR A 97 4.81 7.87 -10.08
C TYR A 97 4.28 6.43 -10.08
N GLY A 98 3.49 6.05 -9.08
CA GLY A 98 2.91 4.71 -8.97
C GLY A 98 1.57 4.53 -9.69
N TRP A 99 0.94 5.61 -10.13
CA TRP A 99 -0.42 5.59 -10.65
C TRP A 99 -0.55 4.79 -11.96
N TRP A 100 0.40 5.00 -12.87
CA TRP A 100 0.44 4.38 -14.19
C TRP A 100 0.68 2.86 -14.16
N ASN A 101 1.12 2.30 -13.03
CA ASN A 101 1.27 0.85 -12.88
C ASN A 101 -0.08 0.11 -12.90
N SER A 102 -1.19 0.82 -12.68
CA SER A 102 -2.54 0.24 -12.56
C SER A 102 -3.45 0.52 -13.76
N ASP A 103 -2.93 1.12 -14.82
CA ASP A 103 -3.73 1.49 -15.99
C ASP A 103 -4.31 0.23 -16.67
N PRO A 104 -5.64 0.11 -16.78
CA PRO A 104 -6.30 -1.06 -17.37
C PRO A 104 -5.94 -1.24 -18.85
N THR A 105 -5.68 -0.16 -19.58
CA THR A 105 -5.28 -0.25 -20.99
C THR A 105 -3.88 -0.85 -21.14
N LEU A 106 -2.97 -0.52 -20.22
CA LEU A 106 -1.62 -1.08 -20.16
C LEU A 106 -1.57 -2.51 -19.59
N LYS A 107 -2.59 -2.96 -18.84
CA LYS A 107 -2.63 -4.32 -18.28
C LYS A 107 -2.85 -5.39 -19.35
N GLU A 108 -3.65 -5.08 -20.36
CA GLU A 108 -3.96 -6.01 -21.46
C GLU A 108 -2.92 -5.92 -22.58
N ASP A 109 -2.31 -4.75 -22.76
CA ASP A 109 -1.27 -4.57 -23.77
C ASP A 109 0.08 -5.16 -23.36
N LYS A 110 0.71 -5.83 -24.31
CA LYS A 110 2.06 -6.43 -24.19
C LYS A 110 3.19 -5.42 -24.36
N TRP A 111 2.92 -4.12 -24.24
CA TRP A 111 3.89 -3.04 -24.43
C TRP A 111 5.08 -3.16 -23.46
N TYR A 112 4.86 -3.73 -22.27
CA TYR A 112 5.88 -3.96 -21.24
C TYR A 112 6.64 -5.28 -21.42
N LEU A 113 6.24 -6.15 -22.35
CA LEU A 113 6.98 -7.39 -22.59
C LEU A 113 8.41 -6.98 -22.95
N PRO A 114 9.40 -7.37 -22.13
CA PRO A 114 10.77 -7.04 -22.43
C PRO A 114 11.06 -7.69 -23.79
N ARG A 115 11.50 -6.88 -24.76
CA ARG A 115 12.34 -7.39 -25.84
C ARG A 115 13.36 -8.33 -25.22
N GLU A 116 13.70 -9.45 -25.87
CA GLU A 116 14.64 -10.44 -25.34
C GLU A 116 15.81 -9.73 -24.64
N LYS A 117 15.77 -9.73 -23.32
CA LYS A 117 16.84 -9.19 -22.51
C LYS A 117 17.79 -10.35 -22.33
N HIS A 118 19.03 -10.15 -22.74
CA HIS A 118 20.12 -11.04 -22.38
C HIS A 118 20.82 -10.43 -21.17
N PRO A 119 20.29 -10.61 -19.93
CA PRO A 119 21.00 -10.15 -18.76
C PRO A 119 22.39 -10.80 -18.76
N MET A 120 23.44 -10.04 -18.47
CA MET A 120 24.74 -10.64 -18.26
C MET A 120 24.66 -11.52 -17.02
N THR A 121 24.55 -12.83 -17.24
CA THR A 121 24.68 -13.81 -16.17
C THR A 121 26.11 -13.78 -15.67
N THR A 122 26.30 -13.76 -14.36
CA THR A 122 27.64 -13.92 -13.79
C THR A 122 28.15 -15.30 -14.16
N SER A 123 29.17 -15.34 -15.02
CA SER A 123 29.87 -16.57 -15.37
C SER A 123 30.54 -17.14 -14.12
N GLU A 124 30.83 -18.44 -14.11
CA GLU A 124 31.58 -19.08 -13.02
C GLU A 124 32.95 -18.44 -12.82
N ILE A 125 33.60 -18.03 -13.91
CA ILE A 125 34.86 -17.28 -13.90
C ILE A 125 34.69 -15.93 -13.19
N SER A 126 33.63 -15.19 -13.51
CA SER A 126 33.33 -13.92 -12.83
C SER A 126 33.08 -14.12 -11.33
N ARG A 127 32.39 -15.20 -10.93
CA ARG A 127 32.21 -15.54 -9.51
C ARG A 127 33.52 -15.91 -8.82
N TYR A 128 34.37 -16.69 -9.50
CA TYR A 128 35.69 -17.06 -9.00
C TYR A 128 36.60 -15.84 -8.82
N ILE A 129 36.66 -14.94 -9.81
CA ILE A 129 37.43 -13.69 -9.70
C ILE A 129 36.92 -12.82 -8.55
N ASN A 130 35.59 -12.69 -8.41
CA ASN A 130 35.00 -11.96 -7.27
C ASN A 130 35.36 -12.60 -5.93
N HIS A 131 35.39 -13.93 -5.85
CA HIS A 131 35.84 -14.65 -4.67
C HIS A 131 37.32 -14.37 -4.38
N CYS A 132 38.22 -14.47 -5.36
CA CYS A 132 39.63 -14.16 -5.20
C CYS A 132 39.88 -12.72 -4.74
N LEU A 133 39.17 -11.74 -5.34
CA LEU A 133 39.22 -10.34 -4.92
C LEU A 133 38.69 -10.11 -3.50
N SER A 134 37.77 -10.95 -3.02
CA SER A 134 37.24 -10.87 -1.64
C SER A 134 38.20 -11.44 -0.60
N VAL A 135 39.00 -12.44 -0.98
CA VAL A 135 39.93 -13.15 -0.10
C VAL A 135 41.28 -12.44 -0.04
N ASP A 136 41.79 -11.95 -1.17
CA ASP A 136 43.10 -11.32 -1.24
C ASP A 136 43.01 -9.88 -1.79
N LYS A 137 43.44 -8.92 -0.97
CA LYS A 137 43.50 -7.49 -1.32
C LYS A 137 44.61 -7.18 -2.33
N GLY A 138 45.60 -8.07 -2.48
CA GLY A 138 46.70 -7.97 -3.45
C GLY A 138 46.35 -8.51 -4.85
N PHE A 139 45.18 -9.13 -5.01
CA PHE A 139 44.72 -9.72 -6.28
C PHE A 139 44.25 -8.66 -7.31
N LYS A 140 44.33 -7.37 -6.99
CA LYS A 140 44.08 -6.29 -7.95
C LYS A 140 45.33 -6.11 -8.83
N PHE A 141 45.19 -6.37 -10.12
CA PHE A 141 46.18 -5.99 -11.13
C PHE A 141 46.41 -4.47 -11.14
#